data_AF-A0A484M310-F1
#
_entry.id   AF-A0A484M310-F1
#
_cell.length_a   1.000
_cell.length_b   1.000
_cell.length_c   1.000
_cell.angle_alpha   90.00
_cell.angle_beta   90.00
_cell.angle_gamma   90.00
#
_symmetry.space_group_name_H-M   'P 1'
#
loop_
_entity.id
_entity.type
_entity.pdbx_description
1 polymer ?
#
loop_
_entity_poly.entity_id
_entity_poly.type
_entity_poly.pdbx_seq_one_letter_code
_entity_poly.pdbx_strand_id
1 'polypeptide(L)'
;MAVTPGPFHPDHHFRAPPPSPAAPGRPDHHFRAPPPSPIAHGRRSGIANDQELTQFLQSSLRVPNLALPGRGFPRRKLARDPPELDFRALESMGPESTLDVLDSAARAGCFVVINHGIPGELIRSVLAAGDGVFRIPPEVKAEAARSPEIPWGFEEVDGEAETHGSEEFVWCNDDPAFIKKMEGFWPMGFSNFREEMEKLLGDVRDISKKILGVLEKNKKNIPSSSRRRKAFQEEEEEEEEEERRCGNVCYLHKQWHIGNSSSEYEMIRFLIRGCEFPHHLCAHFSNGSSSFNVYSKKQWVSFHPRQNSIVFTVGDMLQARSGGRYKHVIGRAVFQEEQLGCISMAILYSPLPDEEQLHCLRKGDSTMQSYIDLALKIVTSFALAREPVPEQDIILNVLRGFPSEYASFKQNIHINIAQLMINQEQLHCVRKGDSTMQPYIDSALKIVTSLSLARETVPEQDIIISVLRGLPSKYASFKLNIHTNIAQLMFNQASSWLLSKE
;
A
#
# COMPACT_ATOMS: atom_id res chain seq x y z
N MET A 1 7.53 35.59 68.69
CA MET A 1 8.52 34.89 67.82
C MET A 1 8.18 35.32 66.40
N ALA A 2 8.75 36.40 65.86
CA ALA A 2 10.12 36.53 65.34
C ALA A 2 10.35 35.46 64.24
N VAL A 3 10.67 35.78 62.98
CA VAL A 3 11.67 36.74 62.48
C VAL A 3 11.37 37.15 61.02
N THR A 4 11.46 38.44 60.72
CA THR A 4 11.72 39.05 59.39
C THR A 4 13.23 39.16 59.17
N PRO A 5 13.75 39.16 57.92
CA PRO A 5 14.04 40.42 57.20
C PRO A 5 13.81 40.27 55.66
N GLY A 6 13.69 41.26 54.79
CA GLY A 6 14.13 42.66 54.69
C GLY A 6 14.63 42.87 53.23
N PRO A 7 14.26 43.93 52.49
CA PRO A 7 14.49 44.05 51.04
C PRO A 7 15.80 44.78 50.70
N PHE A 8 16.39 44.49 49.54
CA PHE A 8 17.49 45.27 48.96
C PHE A 8 17.19 45.64 47.50
N HIS A 9 17.36 46.92 47.19
CA HIS A 9 17.33 47.53 45.85
C HIS A 9 18.70 48.25 45.63
N PRO A 10 18.91 48.91 44.47
CA PRO A 10 19.83 48.58 43.37
C PRO A 10 21.23 49.23 43.48
N ASP A 11 22.00 49.08 42.41
CA ASP A 11 23.15 49.89 41.94
C ASP A 11 24.48 49.16 41.97
N HIS A 12 24.91 48.70 40.79
CA HIS A 12 26.28 48.92 40.33
C HIS A 12 26.33 48.90 38.80
N HIS A 13 26.29 50.11 38.23
CA HIS A 13 26.75 50.42 36.90
C HIS A 13 28.25 50.07 36.78
N PHE A 14 28.62 49.17 35.87
CA PHE A 14 29.96 49.14 35.32
C PHE A 14 29.97 49.78 33.94
N ARG A 15 30.70 50.89 33.89
CA ARG A 15 30.84 51.85 32.79
C ARG A 15 31.92 51.34 31.83
N ALA A 16 31.59 51.20 30.55
CA ALA A 16 32.56 50.95 29.49
C ALA A 16 33.48 52.18 29.27
N PRO A 17 34.78 52.00 28.97
CA PRO A 17 35.64 53.10 28.56
C PRO A 17 35.41 53.48 27.07
N PRO A 18 35.70 54.74 26.68
CA PRO A 18 35.30 55.33 25.39
C PRO A 18 36.23 54.96 24.21
N PRO A 19 35.79 55.15 22.94
CA PRO A 19 36.56 54.82 21.75
C PRO A 19 37.33 56.03 21.20
N SER A 20 38.48 55.81 20.54
CA SER A 20 39.07 56.64 19.46
C SER A 20 40.44 56.10 19.01
N PRO A 21 40.95 56.40 17.78
CA PRO A 21 40.27 56.64 16.50
C PRO A 21 40.82 55.76 15.33
N ALA A 22 40.08 55.71 14.23
CA ALA A 22 40.48 55.10 12.94
C ALA A 22 41.65 55.85 12.28
N ALA A 23 42.56 55.22 11.52
CA ALA A 23 42.45 54.82 10.10
C ALA A 23 43.84 54.32 9.58
N PRO A 24 44.07 53.98 8.29
CA PRO A 24 43.35 53.07 7.36
C PRO A 24 44.29 52.04 6.67
N GLY A 25 43.73 50.98 6.07
CA GLY A 25 44.42 50.15 5.05
C GLY A 25 43.90 48.72 4.88
N ARG A 26 43.10 48.48 3.83
CA ARG A 26 42.80 47.15 3.22
C ARG A 26 44.00 46.67 2.37
N PRO A 27 44.07 45.41 1.86
CA PRO A 27 43.01 44.40 1.70
C PRO A 27 43.34 42.92 2.10
N ASP A 28 42.25 42.13 2.22
CA ASP A 28 42.04 40.70 1.97
C ASP A 28 43.17 39.67 2.15
N HIS A 29 43.04 38.76 3.13
CA HIS A 29 43.53 37.36 3.01
C HIS A 29 42.76 36.37 3.91
N HIS A 30 42.18 35.36 3.24
CA HIS A 30 41.73 34.03 3.68
C HIS A 30 41.95 33.60 5.14
N PHE A 31 40.84 33.31 5.83
CA PHE A 31 40.86 32.57 7.10
C PHE A 31 41.22 31.11 6.83
N ARG A 32 42.43 30.71 7.23
CA ARG A 32 42.92 29.33 7.19
C ARG A 32 42.50 28.64 8.48
N ALA A 33 41.89 27.45 8.39
CA ALA A 33 41.60 26.63 9.57
C ALA A 33 42.87 26.34 10.39
N PRO A 34 42.77 26.21 11.74
CA PRO A 34 43.92 25.89 12.58
C PRO A 34 44.47 24.50 12.25
N PRO A 35 45.79 24.25 12.40
CA PRO A 35 46.37 22.95 12.09
C PRO A 35 45.85 21.88 13.06
N PRO A 36 45.69 20.61 12.59
CA PRO A 36 45.20 19.52 13.43
C PRO A 36 46.21 19.15 14.52
N SER A 37 45.70 18.74 15.68
CA SER A 37 46.50 18.30 16.84
C SER A 37 47.29 17.01 16.54
N PRO A 38 48.48 16.79 17.14
CA PRO A 38 49.33 15.65 16.82
C PRO A 38 48.76 14.33 17.36
N ILE A 39 48.64 13.32 16.51
CA ILE A 39 48.21 11.96 16.88
C ILE A 39 49.42 11.18 17.43
N ALA A 40 49.20 10.50 18.56
CA ALA A 40 50.19 9.67 19.26
C ALA A 40 50.70 8.52 18.36
N HIS A 41 52.01 8.29 18.41
CA HIS A 41 52.68 7.28 17.59
C HIS A 41 52.37 5.86 18.09
N GLY A 42 51.66 5.07 17.28
CA GLY A 42 51.38 3.67 17.58
C GLY A 42 51.16 2.82 16.31
N ARG A 43 52.22 2.12 15.90
CA ARG A 43 52.32 1.02 14.91
C ARG A 43 51.93 1.31 13.45
N ARG A 44 52.97 1.43 12.63
CA ARG A 44 52.96 1.44 11.17
C ARG A 44 52.30 0.17 10.59
N SER A 45 51.23 0.33 9.83
CA SER A 45 51.02 -0.42 8.57
C SER A 45 51.32 0.54 7.42
N GLY A 46 52.23 0.13 6.53
CA GLY A 46 52.89 0.99 5.56
C GLY A 46 52.07 1.28 4.31
N ILE A 47 51.12 2.22 4.38
CA ILE A 47 50.50 2.85 3.19
C ILE A 47 50.45 4.37 3.38
N ALA A 48 51.54 4.94 3.90
CA ALA A 48 51.74 6.38 3.89
C ALA A 48 52.89 6.67 2.94
N ASN A 49 52.59 7.37 1.84
CA ASN A 49 53.47 7.72 0.71
C ASN A 49 53.53 6.70 -0.43
N ASP A 50 52.41 6.10 -0.81
CA ASP A 50 52.31 5.53 -2.14
C ASP A 50 52.05 6.66 -3.16
N GLN A 51 53.12 7.07 -3.85
CA GLN A 51 53.06 8.07 -4.91
C GLN A 51 52.16 7.62 -6.06
N GLU A 52 52.05 6.31 -6.30
CA GLU A 52 51.15 5.77 -7.32
C GLU A 52 49.70 5.88 -6.89
N LEU A 53 49.38 5.57 -5.63
CA LEU A 53 48.02 5.76 -5.10
C LEU A 53 47.64 7.25 -5.06
N THR A 54 48.57 8.12 -4.69
CA THR A 54 48.34 9.57 -4.66
C THR A 54 48.14 10.12 -6.06
N GLN A 55 48.92 9.66 -7.03
CA GLN A 55 48.79 10.04 -8.43
C GLN A 55 47.53 9.44 -9.07
N PHE A 56 47.16 8.22 -8.70
CA PHE A 56 45.90 7.57 -9.08
C PHE A 56 44.69 8.34 -8.54
N LEU A 57 44.72 8.74 -7.27
CA LEU A 57 43.66 9.56 -6.67
C LEU A 57 43.63 10.96 -7.30
N GLN A 58 44.77 11.62 -7.53
CA GLN A 58 44.81 12.92 -8.21
C GLN A 58 44.36 12.87 -9.67
N SER A 59 44.61 11.76 -10.37
CA SER A 59 44.11 11.53 -11.73
C SER A 59 42.64 11.13 -11.76
N SER A 60 42.14 10.43 -10.73
CA SER A 60 40.74 10.00 -10.57
C SER A 60 39.83 11.07 -9.94
N LEU A 61 40.39 12.05 -9.21
CA LEU A 61 39.70 13.23 -8.66
C LEU A 61 39.35 14.26 -9.74
N ARG A 62 39.72 14.01 -11.00
CA ARG A 62 39.05 14.64 -12.15
C ARG A 62 37.68 13.99 -12.30
N VAL A 63 36.80 14.25 -11.33
CA VAL A 63 35.36 14.07 -11.54
C VAL A 63 35.07 14.88 -12.80
N PRO A 64 34.70 14.25 -13.92
CA PRO A 64 34.30 15.00 -15.11
C PRO A 64 33.26 15.99 -14.64
N ASN A 65 33.28 17.21 -15.16
CA ASN A 65 32.17 18.12 -14.92
C ASN A 65 30.92 17.40 -15.48
N LEU A 66 30.13 16.77 -14.61
CA LEU A 66 28.94 16.00 -14.94
C LEU A 66 27.83 17.02 -15.27
N ALA A 67 28.09 17.85 -16.27
CA ALA A 67 27.05 18.57 -16.95
C ALA A 67 26.21 17.51 -17.64
N LEU A 68 25.10 17.13 -17.00
CA LEU A 68 24.12 16.24 -17.59
C LEU A 68 23.78 16.81 -18.98
N PRO A 69 23.89 16.01 -20.05
CA PRO A 69 23.61 16.51 -21.38
C PRO A 69 22.18 17.04 -21.37
N GLY A 70 21.98 18.33 -21.69
CA GLY A 70 20.67 19.00 -21.66
C GLY A 70 19.59 18.39 -22.57
N ARG A 71 19.89 17.27 -23.24
CA ARG A 71 18.96 16.45 -24.03
C ARG A 71 18.40 15.22 -23.29
N GLY A 72 18.83 14.94 -22.06
CA GLY A 72 18.37 13.79 -21.27
C GLY A 72 17.17 14.05 -20.35
N PHE A 73 16.82 15.33 -20.13
CA PHE A 73 15.75 15.68 -19.18
C PHE A 73 14.37 15.75 -19.83
N PRO A 74 13.31 15.32 -19.12
CA PRO A 74 11.93 15.57 -19.49
C PRO A 74 11.69 17.05 -19.82
N ARG A 75 11.18 17.34 -21.02
CA ARG A 75 10.88 18.73 -21.41
C ARG A 75 9.63 19.24 -20.68
N ARG A 76 9.70 20.47 -20.15
CA ARG A 76 8.53 21.16 -19.58
C ARG A 76 7.54 21.42 -20.69
N LYS A 77 6.32 20.92 -20.55
CA LYS A 77 5.19 21.32 -21.38
C LYS A 77 4.15 21.97 -20.50
N LEU A 78 3.77 23.21 -20.84
CA LEU A 78 2.49 23.73 -20.39
C LEU A 78 1.44 22.91 -21.16
N ALA A 79 0.81 21.95 -20.49
CA ALA A 79 -0.27 21.19 -21.11
C ALA A 79 -1.56 22.00 -21.01
N ARG A 80 -2.54 21.62 -21.84
CA ARG A 80 -3.94 21.95 -21.51
C ARG A 80 -4.27 21.33 -20.16
N ASP A 81 -5.07 22.02 -19.37
CA ASP A 81 -5.54 21.49 -18.09
C ASP A 81 -6.15 20.09 -18.31
N PRO A 82 -5.85 19.11 -17.44
CA PRO A 82 -6.44 17.78 -17.57
C PRO A 82 -7.97 17.86 -17.52
N PRO A 83 -8.68 16.94 -18.18
CA PRO A 83 -10.13 16.92 -18.18
C PRO A 83 -10.66 16.73 -16.75
N GLU A 84 -11.78 17.40 -16.48
CA GLU A 84 -12.52 17.28 -15.23
C GLU A 84 -13.55 16.13 -15.35
N LEU A 85 -13.45 15.18 -14.45
CA LEU A 85 -14.40 14.09 -14.28
C LEU A 85 -15.41 14.47 -13.20
N ASP A 86 -16.68 14.61 -13.58
CA ASP A 86 -17.77 14.72 -12.61
C ASP A 86 -18.08 13.36 -11.99
N PHE A 87 -17.74 13.20 -10.72
CA PHE A 87 -17.92 11.93 -10.02
C PHE A 87 -19.40 11.56 -9.79
N ARG A 88 -20.30 12.55 -9.62
CA ARG A 88 -21.74 12.28 -9.47
C ARG A 88 -22.33 11.75 -10.77
N ALA A 89 -21.81 12.25 -11.88
CA ALA A 89 -22.23 11.80 -13.19
C ALA A 89 -21.62 10.44 -13.57
N LEU A 90 -20.60 9.92 -12.88
CA LEU A 90 -19.81 8.74 -13.28
C LEU A 90 -20.65 7.50 -13.66
N GLU A 91 -21.77 7.26 -12.97
CA GLU A 91 -22.68 6.13 -13.23
C GLU A 91 -23.71 6.40 -14.35
N SER A 92 -23.92 7.66 -14.72
CA SER A 92 -24.88 8.13 -15.73
C SER A 92 -24.22 8.77 -16.97
N MET A 93 -22.88 8.82 -17.01
CA MET A 93 -22.14 9.47 -18.10
C MET A 93 -22.33 8.75 -19.43
N GLY A 94 -22.43 9.54 -20.50
CA GLY A 94 -22.26 9.05 -21.86
C GLY A 94 -20.80 8.64 -22.16
N PRO A 95 -20.57 7.87 -23.23
CA PRO A 95 -19.24 7.35 -23.57
C PRO A 95 -18.17 8.42 -23.84
N GLU A 96 -18.56 9.66 -24.17
CA GLU A 96 -17.67 10.74 -24.57
C GLU A 96 -16.84 11.32 -23.41
N SER A 97 -17.47 11.69 -22.28
CA SER A 97 -16.75 12.21 -21.10
C SER A 97 -15.85 11.14 -20.46
N THR A 98 -16.22 9.88 -20.55
CA THR A 98 -15.35 8.76 -20.15
C THR A 98 -14.14 8.64 -21.07
N LEU A 99 -14.29 8.89 -22.37
CA LEU A 99 -13.21 8.84 -23.35
C LEU A 99 -12.11 9.85 -23.03
N ASP A 100 -12.48 11.09 -22.69
CA ASP A 100 -11.51 12.15 -22.36
C ASP A 100 -10.65 11.79 -21.15
N VAL A 101 -11.25 11.20 -20.11
CA VAL A 101 -10.53 10.74 -18.91
C VAL A 101 -9.59 9.59 -19.25
N LEU A 102 -10.05 8.60 -20.02
CA LEU A 102 -9.21 7.48 -20.46
C LEU A 102 -8.01 7.95 -21.28
N ASP A 103 -8.26 8.90 -22.18
CA ASP A 103 -7.27 9.49 -23.07
C ASP A 103 -6.27 10.37 -22.30
N SER A 104 -6.73 11.12 -21.30
CA SER A 104 -5.83 11.85 -20.38
C SER A 104 -4.99 10.90 -19.53
N ALA A 105 -5.57 9.84 -18.97
CA ALA A 105 -4.83 8.80 -18.25
C ALA A 105 -3.79 8.12 -19.17
N ALA A 106 -4.10 7.92 -20.45
CA ALA A 106 -3.17 7.35 -21.43
C ALA A 106 -2.05 8.32 -21.85
N ARG A 107 -2.34 9.62 -21.99
CA ARG A 107 -1.36 10.59 -22.50
C ARG A 107 -0.56 11.30 -21.41
N ALA A 108 -1.24 11.77 -20.37
CA ALA A 108 -0.71 12.58 -19.29
C ALA A 108 -0.60 11.80 -17.97
N GLY A 109 -1.29 10.67 -17.83
CA GLY A 109 -1.26 9.87 -16.59
C GLY A 109 -2.06 10.49 -15.44
N CYS A 110 -2.83 11.54 -15.70
CA CYS A 110 -3.60 12.25 -14.67
C CYS A 110 -4.91 12.81 -15.21
N PHE A 111 -5.83 13.12 -14.30
CA PHE A 111 -7.11 13.79 -14.55
C PHE A 111 -7.62 14.43 -13.26
N VAL A 112 -8.55 15.36 -13.36
CA VAL A 112 -9.14 16.07 -12.21
C VAL A 112 -10.50 15.46 -11.90
N VAL A 113 -10.86 15.29 -10.64
CA VAL A 113 -12.17 14.82 -10.20
C VAL A 113 -12.89 15.91 -9.42
N ILE A 114 -14.10 16.25 -9.86
CA ILE A 114 -14.98 17.23 -9.24
C ILE A 114 -16.25 16.55 -8.73
N ASN A 115 -17.02 17.26 -7.88
CA ASN A 115 -18.26 16.75 -7.30
C ASN A 115 -18.09 15.38 -6.60
N HIS A 116 -16.90 15.11 -6.06
CA HIS A 116 -16.50 13.83 -5.45
C HIS A 116 -17.33 13.42 -4.23
N GLY A 117 -18.05 14.35 -3.60
CA GLY A 117 -18.96 14.06 -2.48
C GLY A 117 -18.30 14.11 -1.09
N ILE A 118 -16.97 14.05 -1.01
CA ILE A 118 -16.23 14.28 0.24
C ILE A 118 -16.53 15.68 0.80
N PRO A 119 -16.97 15.81 2.08
CA PRO A 119 -17.18 17.10 2.72
C PRO A 119 -15.88 17.92 2.77
N GLY A 120 -15.93 19.18 2.31
CA GLY A 120 -14.77 20.07 2.37
C GLY A 120 -14.29 20.37 3.80
N GLU A 121 -15.18 20.30 4.79
CA GLU A 121 -14.85 20.38 6.21
C GLU A 121 -13.92 19.23 6.64
N LEU A 122 -14.19 18.00 6.19
CA LEU A 122 -13.39 16.83 6.53
C LEU A 122 -11.97 16.97 5.97
N ILE A 123 -11.83 17.37 4.69
CA ILE A 123 -10.53 17.59 4.06
C ILE A 123 -9.73 18.65 4.83
N ARG A 124 -10.38 19.77 5.21
CA ARG A 124 -9.72 20.83 5.98
C ARG A 124 -9.33 20.38 7.38
N SER A 125 -10.17 19.60 8.06
CA SER A 125 -9.88 19.06 9.39
C SER A 125 -8.64 18.16 9.34
N VAL A 126 -8.60 17.21 8.39
CA VAL A 126 -7.46 16.30 8.20
C VAL A 126 -6.17 17.05 7.90
N LEU A 127 -6.20 18.06 7.02
CA LEU A 127 -5.02 18.87 6.71
C LEU A 127 -4.55 19.68 7.94
N ALA A 128 -5.49 20.22 8.74
CA ALA A 128 -5.16 20.93 9.97
C ALA A 128 -4.61 20.00 11.05
N ALA A 129 -5.14 18.77 11.19
CA ALA A 129 -4.59 17.76 12.08
C ALA A 129 -3.20 17.31 11.61
N GLY A 130 -3.01 17.15 10.29
CA GLY A 130 -1.72 16.86 9.66
C GLY A 130 -0.67 17.95 9.89
N ASP A 131 -1.07 19.22 10.05
CA ASP A 131 -0.17 20.31 10.47
C ASP A 131 0.48 20.03 11.82
N GLY A 132 -0.26 19.41 12.73
CA GLY A 132 0.24 18.97 14.04
C GLY A 132 1.41 18.00 13.93
N VAL A 133 1.41 17.11 12.93
CA VAL A 133 2.50 16.13 12.71
C VAL A 133 3.82 16.85 12.48
N PHE A 134 3.84 17.89 11.64
CA PHE A 134 5.06 18.65 11.35
C PHE A 134 5.49 19.60 12.48
N ARG A 135 4.68 19.75 13.54
CA ARG A 135 4.97 20.62 14.68
C ARG A 135 5.58 19.88 15.88
N ILE A 136 5.72 18.55 15.80
CA ILE A 136 6.39 17.79 16.86
C ILE A 136 7.89 18.15 16.90
N PRO A 137 8.56 18.00 18.06
CA PRO A 137 9.97 18.36 18.22
C PRO A 137 10.90 17.61 17.25
N PRO A 138 11.99 18.23 16.75
CA PRO A 138 12.92 17.58 15.83
C PRO A 138 13.51 16.26 16.34
N GLU A 139 13.74 16.14 17.64
CA GLU A 139 14.23 14.92 18.28
C GLU A 139 13.22 13.77 18.11
N VAL A 140 11.94 14.09 18.28
CA VAL A 140 10.84 13.15 18.08
C VAL A 140 10.67 12.82 16.60
N LYS A 141 10.85 13.79 15.68
CA LYS A 141 10.83 13.53 14.23
C LYS A 141 11.94 12.57 13.83
N ALA A 142 13.14 12.73 14.37
CA ALA A 142 14.28 11.85 14.11
C ALA A 142 14.02 10.43 14.63
N GLU A 143 13.44 10.28 15.82
CA GLU A 143 13.02 8.97 16.32
C GLU A 143 11.87 8.37 15.51
N ALA A 144 10.97 9.21 14.99
CA ALA A 144 9.88 8.84 14.09
C ALA A 144 10.30 8.79 12.61
N ALA A 145 11.60 8.82 12.30
CA ALA A 145 12.08 8.65 10.93
C ALA A 145 11.82 7.22 10.45
N ARG A 146 11.68 7.08 9.13
CA ARG A 146 11.57 5.80 8.43
C ARG A 146 12.83 4.97 8.66
N SER A 147 12.66 3.66 8.77
CA SER A 147 13.74 2.67 8.82
C SER A 147 13.44 1.51 7.86
N PRO A 148 14.42 0.61 7.59
CA PRO A 148 14.17 -0.59 6.79
C PRO A 148 13.03 -1.46 7.34
N GLU A 149 12.83 -1.47 8.67
CA GLU A 149 11.80 -2.26 9.36
C GLU A 149 10.45 -1.53 9.44
N ILE A 150 10.45 -0.20 9.52
CA ILE A 150 9.24 0.63 9.59
C ILE A 150 9.33 1.69 8.49
N PRO A 151 8.75 1.44 7.31
CA PRO A 151 8.87 2.34 6.16
C PRO A 151 7.96 3.59 6.25
N TRP A 152 7.38 3.84 7.43
CA TRP A 152 6.47 4.94 7.72
C TRP A 152 7.10 5.92 8.70
N GLY A 153 6.72 7.19 8.60
CA GLY A 153 7.26 8.26 9.42
C GLY A 153 7.93 9.36 8.59
N PHE A 154 8.85 10.08 9.22
CA PHE A 154 9.58 11.16 8.57
C PHE A 154 10.68 10.64 7.65
N GLU A 155 11.01 11.43 6.64
CA GLU A 155 12.21 11.17 5.84
C GLU A 155 13.48 11.14 6.72
N GLU A 156 14.31 10.12 6.53
CA GLU A 156 15.63 10.04 7.18
C GLU A 156 16.52 11.16 6.61
N VAL A 157 17.11 11.95 7.51
CA VAL A 157 18.01 13.06 7.14
C VAL A 157 19.44 12.57 7.31
N ASP A 158 20.08 12.18 6.22
CA ASP A 158 21.53 11.95 6.20
C ASP A 158 22.22 13.26 6.60
N GLY A 159 23.12 13.20 7.59
CA GLY A 159 23.67 14.33 8.35
C GLY A 159 24.44 15.43 7.58
N GLU A 160 24.37 15.45 6.25
CA GLU A 160 24.92 16.50 5.37
C GLU A 160 23.91 17.11 4.39
N ALA A 161 22.64 16.70 4.40
CA ALA A 161 21.64 17.24 3.49
C ALA A 161 21.07 18.58 4.00
N GLU A 162 21.32 19.66 3.27
CA GLU A 162 20.59 20.92 3.41
C GLU A 162 19.09 20.62 3.36
N THR A 163 18.35 21.04 4.40
CA THR A 163 16.88 20.88 4.44
C THR A 163 16.30 21.64 3.25
N HIS A 164 15.86 20.91 2.21
CA HIS A 164 15.48 21.47 0.90
C HIS A 164 14.16 22.26 0.91
N GLY A 165 13.85 22.99 1.98
CA GLY A 165 12.66 23.82 2.09
C GLY A 165 11.34 23.06 2.17
N SER A 166 11.36 21.73 2.35
CA SER A 166 10.17 20.89 2.51
C SER A 166 10.39 19.72 3.46
N GLU A 167 9.33 19.28 4.14
CA GLU A 167 9.29 18.05 4.96
C GLU A 167 8.25 17.07 4.39
N GLU A 168 8.53 15.76 4.53
CA GLU A 168 7.65 14.66 4.13
C GLU A 168 7.39 13.74 5.32
N PHE A 169 6.13 13.31 5.45
CA PHE A 169 5.71 12.30 6.41
C PHE A 169 4.86 11.24 5.70
N VAL A 170 5.24 9.97 5.84
CA VAL A 170 4.52 8.83 5.28
C VAL A 170 3.72 8.15 6.38
N TRP A 171 2.43 7.97 6.16
CA TRP A 171 1.51 7.36 7.10
C TRP A 171 0.91 6.08 6.52
N CYS A 172 0.74 5.07 7.36
CA CYS A 172 0.04 3.83 7.05
C CYS A 172 -0.91 3.47 8.20
N ASN A 173 -2.13 3.04 7.85
CA ASN A 173 -3.16 2.67 8.82
C ASN A 173 -3.08 1.20 9.29
N ASP A 174 -2.29 0.38 8.61
CA ASP A 174 -2.32 -1.08 8.78
C ASP A 174 -1.03 -1.64 9.42
N ASP A 175 -0.18 -0.78 10.01
CA ASP A 175 1.02 -1.17 10.75
C ASP A 175 0.87 -0.89 12.27
N PRO A 176 0.60 -1.91 13.10
CA PRO A 176 0.46 -1.75 14.54
C PRO A 176 1.72 -1.25 15.25
N ALA A 177 2.90 -1.59 14.75
CA ALA A 177 4.18 -1.17 15.35
C ALA A 177 4.38 0.33 15.15
N PHE A 178 4.13 0.82 13.94
CA PHE A 178 4.14 2.25 13.64
C PHE A 178 3.08 3.02 14.43
N ILE A 179 1.84 2.52 14.46
CA ILE A 179 0.75 3.15 15.20
C ILE A 179 1.13 3.30 16.68
N LYS A 180 1.59 2.21 17.31
CA LYS A 180 1.99 2.22 18.71
C LYS A 180 3.15 3.18 18.97
N LYS A 181 4.12 3.26 18.06
CA LYS A 181 5.25 4.19 18.12
C LYS A 181 4.76 5.65 18.12
N MET A 182 3.90 6.00 17.16
CA MET A 182 3.35 7.35 17.03
C MET A 182 2.43 7.74 18.19
N GLU A 183 1.61 6.81 18.70
CA GLU A 183 0.78 7.01 19.90
C GLU A 183 1.64 7.25 21.15
N GLY A 184 2.85 6.71 21.22
CA GLY A 184 3.80 7.00 22.30
C GLY A 184 4.37 8.42 22.24
N PHE A 185 4.64 8.93 21.04
CA PHE A 185 5.26 10.24 20.84
C PHE A 185 4.27 11.40 20.85
N TRP A 186 3.09 11.20 20.25
CA TRP A 186 2.09 12.25 20.05
C TRP A 186 0.68 11.71 20.29
N PRO A 187 0.30 11.32 21.52
CA PRO A 187 -0.86 10.46 21.76
C PRO A 187 -2.19 11.06 21.27
N MET A 188 -2.66 12.12 21.95
CA MET A 188 -3.97 12.72 21.64
C MET A 188 -4.02 13.34 20.24
N GLY A 189 -2.90 13.90 19.78
CA GLY A 189 -2.86 14.52 18.46
C GLY A 189 -2.81 13.49 17.32
N PHE A 190 -2.06 12.39 17.50
CA PHE A 190 -2.01 11.30 16.52
C PHE A 190 -3.32 10.53 16.48
N SER A 191 -3.97 10.25 17.61
CA SER A 191 -5.29 9.61 17.64
C SER A 191 -6.32 10.44 16.88
N ASN A 192 -6.40 11.75 17.14
CA ASN A 192 -7.32 12.63 16.42
C ASN A 192 -7.01 12.68 14.91
N PHE A 193 -5.74 12.85 14.54
CA PHE A 193 -5.31 12.83 13.14
C PHE A 193 -5.69 11.51 12.46
N ARG A 194 -5.39 10.38 13.10
CA ARG A 194 -5.69 9.04 12.61
C ARG A 194 -7.17 8.84 12.36
N GLU A 195 -8.03 9.17 13.33
CA GLU A 195 -9.48 9.00 13.20
C GLU A 195 -10.07 9.82 12.04
N GLU A 196 -9.62 11.06 11.86
CA GLU A 196 -10.07 11.89 10.74
C GLU A 196 -9.52 11.38 9.40
N MET A 197 -8.26 10.96 9.38
CA MET A 197 -7.61 10.42 8.20
C MET A 197 -8.26 9.11 7.74
N GLU A 198 -8.61 8.21 8.67
CA GLU A 198 -9.32 6.96 8.38
C GLU A 198 -10.70 7.20 7.74
N LYS A 199 -11.43 8.23 8.17
CA LYS A 199 -12.69 8.64 7.54
C LYS A 199 -12.47 9.09 6.09
N LEU A 200 -11.48 9.97 5.88
CA LEU A 200 -11.15 10.45 4.54
C LEU A 200 -10.70 9.31 3.62
N LEU A 201 -9.92 8.36 4.13
CA LEU A 201 -9.49 7.18 3.39
C LEU A 201 -10.65 6.28 2.98
N GLY A 202 -11.67 6.15 3.83
CA GLY A 202 -12.92 5.48 3.47
C GLY A 202 -13.54 6.10 2.21
N ASP A 203 -13.75 7.42 2.21
CA ASP A 203 -14.34 8.13 1.08
C ASP A 203 -13.48 8.04 -0.19
N VAL A 204 -12.16 8.23 -0.07
CA VAL A 204 -11.22 8.17 -1.20
C VAL A 204 -11.15 6.77 -1.80
N ARG A 205 -11.21 5.73 -0.97
CA ARG A 205 -11.23 4.33 -1.41
C ARG A 205 -12.46 4.04 -2.27
N ASP A 206 -13.63 4.51 -1.83
CA ASP A 206 -14.88 4.32 -2.58
C ASP A 206 -14.85 5.03 -3.93
N ILE A 207 -14.36 6.27 -3.96
CA ILE A 207 -14.15 7.03 -5.19
C ILE A 207 -13.17 6.31 -6.12
N SER A 208 -12.01 5.93 -5.60
CA SER A 208 -10.94 5.28 -6.36
C SER A 208 -11.38 3.94 -6.93
N LYS A 209 -12.15 3.14 -6.16
CA LYS A 209 -12.72 1.87 -6.62
C LYS A 209 -13.63 2.05 -7.82
N LYS A 210 -14.53 3.04 -7.80
CA LYS A 210 -15.43 3.32 -8.92
C LYS A 210 -14.66 3.79 -10.16
N ILE A 211 -13.71 4.71 -9.99
CA ILE A 211 -12.88 5.23 -11.08
C ILE A 211 -12.05 4.10 -11.71
N LEU A 212 -11.37 3.29 -10.89
CA LEU A 212 -10.58 2.16 -11.36
C LEU A 212 -11.45 1.18 -12.17
N GLY A 213 -12.67 0.88 -11.69
CA GLY A 213 -13.61 0.04 -12.43
C GLY A 213 -13.98 0.59 -13.82
N VAL A 214 -14.08 1.90 -14.00
CA VAL A 214 -14.32 2.54 -15.31
C VAL A 214 -13.08 2.43 -16.21
N LEU A 215 -11.88 2.66 -15.66
CA LEU A 215 -10.61 2.53 -16.38
C LEU A 215 -10.36 1.09 -16.85
N GLU A 216 -10.80 0.10 -16.07
CA GLU A 216 -10.61 -1.33 -16.35
C GLU A 216 -11.68 -1.94 -17.27
N LYS A 217 -12.96 -1.55 -17.16
CA LYS A 217 -14.03 -2.06 -18.03
C LYS A 217 -13.74 -1.83 -19.52
N ASN A 218 -13.03 -0.76 -19.84
CA ASN A 218 -12.59 -0.42 -21.19
C ASN A 218 -11.39 -1.26 -21.70
N LYS A 219 -10.96 -2.30 -20.96
CA LYS A 219 -9.95 -3.28 -21.41
C LYS A 219 -10.49 -4.21 -22.51
N LYS A 220 -11.81 -4.47 -22.55
CA LYS A 220 -12.43 -5.52 -23.39
C LYS A 220 -12.62 -5.18 -24.88
N ASN A 221 -12.33 -3.96 -25.33
CA ASN A 221 -12.65 -3.50 -26.70
C ASN A 221 -11.46 -3.45 -27.70
N ILE A 222 -10.31 -4.10 -27.45
CA ILE A 222 -9.16 -4.03 -28.39
C ILE A 222 -8.55 -5.42 -28.64
N PRO A 223 -8.24 -5.79 -29.92
CA PRO A 223 -7.61 -7.06 -30.27
C PRO A 223 -6.19 -7.19 -29.71
N SER A 224 -5.85 -8.41 -29.30
CA SER A 224 -4.56 -8.85 -28.77
C SER A 224 -3.41 -8.74 -29.77
N SER A 225 -2.96 -7.53 -30.14
CA SER A 225 -1.86 -7.33 -31.10
C SER A 225 -0.54 -6.87 -30.46
N SER A 226 -0.23 -7.29 -29.23
CA SER A 226 1.09 -7.02 -28.62
C SER A 226 1.57 -8.18 -27.75
N ARG A 227 1.57 -9.40 -28.31
CA ARG A 227 2.16 -10.60 -27.70
C ARG A 227 3.69 -10.68 -27.84
N ARG A 228 4.37 -9.62 -28.28
CA ARG A 228 5.78 -9.65 -28.64
C ARG A 228 6.63 -8.81 -27.67
N ARG A 229 6.58 -9.17 -26.39
CA ARG A 229 7.54 -8.74 -25.35
C ARG A 229 7.47 -9.59 -24.07
N LYS A 230 7.01 -10.85 -24.19
CA LYS A 230 6.73 -11.74 -23.06
C LYS A 230 7.74 -12.89 -22.98
N ALA A 231 9.01 -12.59 -22.71
CA ALA A 231 10.04 -13.64 -22.63
C ALA A 231 11.27 -13.35 -21.75
N PHE A 232 11.30 -12.30 -20.90
CA PHE A 232 12.52 -12.00 -20.13
C PHE A 232 12.31 -11.43 -18.72
N GLN A 233 11.10 -11.47 -18.15
CA GLN A 233 10.84 -10.87 -16.82
C GLN A 233 9.93 -11.70 -15.91
N GLU A 234 9.56 -12.93 -16.27
CA GLU A 234 8.61 -13.73 -15.46
C GLU A 234 9.27 -14.64 -14.41
N GLU A 235 10.60 -14.66 -14.26
CA GLU A 235 11.27 -15.58 -13.31
C GLU A 235 11.88 -14.89 -12.06
N GLU A 236 11.96 -13.55 -11.99
CA GLU A 236 12.49 -12.85 -10.81
C GLU A 236 11.43 -12.05 -10.02
N GLU A 237 10.22 -11.82 -10.56
CA GLU A 237 9.21 -10.97 -9.90
C GLU A 237 8.26 -11.73 -8.96
N GLU A 238 8.16 -13.07 -9.04
CA GLU A 238 7.20 -13.84 -8.22
C GLU A 238 7.67 -14.07 -6.76
N GLU A 239 8.96 -13.93 -6.44
CA GLU A 239 9.47 -14.11 -5.06
C GLU A 239 9.51 -12.83 -4.22
N GLU A 240 9.38 -11.63 -4.80
CA GLU A 240 9.37 -10.35 -4.04
C GLU A 240 7.96 -9.76 -3.80
N GLU A 241 6.91 -10.23 -4.50
CA GLU A 241 5.54 -9.68 -4.39
C GLU A 241 4.78 -10.04 -3.09
N GLU A 242 5.31 -10.95 -2.26
CA GLU A 242 4.68 -11.29 -0.97
C GLU A 242 5.10 -10.35 0.18
N GLU A 243 6.21 -9.61 0.08
CA GLU A 243 6.82 -8.99 1.29
C GLU A 243 6.57 -7.48 1.47
N ARG A 244 5.91 -6.77 0.54
CA ARG A 244 5.61 -5.32 0.70
C ARG A 244 4.18 -4.92 0.36
N ARG A 245 3.20 -5.72 0.82
CA ARG A 245 1.77 -5.40 0.66
C ARG A 245 1.36 -4.37 1.70
N CYS A 246 1.39 -3.10 1.27
CA CYS A 246 1.09 -1.97 2.14
C CYS A 246 -0.41 -1.71 2.26
N GLY A 247 -0.85 -1.33 3.47
CA GLY A 247 -2.17 -0.80 3.75
C GLY A 247 -2.48 0.50 3.01
N ASN A 248 -3.48 1.26 3.48
CA ASN A 248 -3.75 2.58 2.92
C ASN A 248 -2.59 3.53 3.26
N VAL A 249 -1.71 3.76 2.29
CA VAL A 249 -0.56 4.66 2.42
C VAL A 249 -0.94 6.08 2.06
N CYS A 250 -0.49 7.03 2.87
CA CYS A 250 -0.65 8.45 2.62
C CYS A 250 0.65 9.20 2.83
N TYR A 251 0.97 10.09 1.89
CA TYR A 251 2.01 11.08 2.05
C TYR A 251 1.41 12.42 2.48
N LEU A 252 2.04 13.05 3.47
CA LEU A 252 1.85 14.44 3.81
C LEU A 252 3.12 15.20 3.44
N HIS A 253 2.95 16.36 2.82
CA HIS A 253 4.05 17.22 2.41
C HIS A 253 3.83 18.63 2.91
N LYS A 254 4.86 19.21 3.52
CA LYS A 254 4.85 20.60 3.96
C LYS A 254 6.00 21.36 3.34
N GLN A 255 5.69 22.46 2.66
CA GLN A 255 6.69 23.31 2.02
C GLN A 255 6.84 24.63 2.79
N TRP A 256 8.07 25.01 3.11
CA TRP A 256 8.42 26.19 3.91
C TRP A 256 9.38 27.16 3.22
N HIS A 257 10.01 26.77 2.10
CA HIS A 257 10.85 27.66 1.30
C HIS A 257 10.78 27.33 -0.19
N ILE A 258 10.86 28.36 -1.06
CA ILE A 258 11.11 28.19 -2.50
C ILE A 258 12.62 28.26 -2.69
N GLY A 259 13.31 27.12 -2.66
CA GLY A 259 14.72 27.08 -3.07
C GLY A 259 14.85 27.40 -4.56
N ASN A 260 15.91 28.10 -4.96
CA ASN A 260 16.20 28.51 -6.36
C ASN A 260 16.43 27.34 -7.35
N SER A 261 16.19 26.08 -6.94
CA SER A 261 16.36 24.84 -7.71
C SER A 261 15.02 24.09 -7.94
N SER A 262 13.93 24.83 -8.12
CA SER A 262 12.60 24.47 -7.60
C SER A 262 11.74 23.40 -8.33
N SER A 263 12.20 22.74 -9.40
CA SER A 263 11.35 21.71 -10.03
C SER A 263 12.09 20.66 -10.85
N GLU A 264 13.25 21.01 -11.41
CA GLU A 264 14.12 20.04 -12.08
C GLU A 264 14.80 19.11 -11.09
N TYR A 265 15.19 19.61 -9.90
CA TYR A 265 15.75 18.79 -8.83
C TYR A 265 14.73 17.82 -8.26
N GLU A 266 13.51 18.29 -7.98
CA GLU A 266 12.40 17.43 -7.56
C GLU A 266 12.13 16.34 -8.60
N MET A 267 12.07 16.70 -9.89
CA MET A 267 11.96 15.71 -10.96
C MET A 267 13.11 14.70 -10.95
N ILE A 268 14.36 15.13 -10.76
CA ILE A 268 15.53 14.23 -10.66
C ILE A 268 15.39 13.30 -9.46
N ARG A 269 15.01 13.84 -8.30
CA ARG A 269 14.76 13.10 -7.07
C ARG A 269 13.72 12.00 -7.30
N PHE A 270 12.61 12.33 -7.98
CA PHE A 270 11.58 11.37 -8.33
C PHE A 270 12.04 10.33 -9.38
N LEU A 271 12.87 10.72 -10.36
CA LEU A 271 13.43 9.78 -11.33
C LEU A 271 14.40 8.78 -10.68
N ILE A 272 15.12 9.22 -9.64
CA ILE A 272 16.06 8.38 -8.89
C ILE A 272 15.33 7.47 -7.90
N ARG A 273 14.41 8.04 -7.09
CA ARG A 273 13.70 7.29 -6.05
C ARG A 273 12.59 6.40 -6.58
N GLY A 274 11.98 6.74 -7.71
CA GLY A 274 10.80 6.05 -8.20
C GLY A 274 9.60 6.18 -7.27
N CYS A 275 8.63 5.27 -7.39
CA CYS A 275 7.57 5.10 -6.40
C CYS A 275 8.01 4.07 -5.38
N GLU A 276 7.99 4.47 -4.10
CA GLU A 276 8.39 3.59 -2.99
C GLU A 276 7.33 2.51 -2.71
N PHE A 277 6.05 2.82 -2.96
CA PHE A 277 4.93 1.92 -2.73
C PHE A 277 4.10 1.71 -4.00
N PRO A 278 3.97 0.45 -4.47
CA PRO A 278 3.17 0.13 -5.65
C PRO A 278 1.70 0.48 -5.46
N HIS A 279 1.09 1.13 -6.45
CA HIS A 279 -0.31 1.54 -6.39
C HIS A 279 -1.01 1.60 -7.75
N HIS A 280 -2.34 1.56 -7.77
CA HIS A 280 -3.12 1.71 -9.01
C HIS A 280 -3.44 3.18 -9.30
N LEU A 281 -3.87 3.91 -8.27
CA LEU A 281 -4.25 5.32 -8.36
C LEU A 281 -3.71 6.07 -7.16
N CYS A 282 -3.42 7.35 -7.34
CA CYS A 282 -3.09 8.25 -6.23
C CYS A 282 -3.98 9.49 -6.29
N ALA A 283 -4.63 9.80 -5.16
CA ALA A 283 -5.50 10.95 -4.99
C ALA A 283 -4.76 12.08 -4.28
N HIS A 284 -4.64 13.23 -4.93
CA HIS A 284 -3.91 14.39 -4.42
C HIS A 284 -4.87 15.47 -3.95
N PHE A 285 -4.70 15.89 -2.70
CA PHE A 285 -5.36 17.03 -2.08
C PHE A 285 -4.35 18.17 -1.95
N SER A 286 -4.54 19.19 -2.77
CA SER A 286 -3.61 20.30 -2.94
C SER A 286 -4.31 21.64 -2.74
N ASN A 287 -5.25 21.69 -1.79
CA ASN A 287 -6.12 22.83 -1.57
C ASN A 287 -5.29 24.07 -1.18
N GLY A 288 -5.36 25.12 -1.98
CA GLY A 288 -4.53 26.33 -1.79
C GLY A 288 -3.16 26.28 -2.49
N SER A 289 -2.88 25.26 -3.31
CA SER A 289 -1.71 25.26 -4.19
C SER A 289 -1.87 26.24 -5.35
N SER A 290 -0.74 26.82 -5.77
CA SER A 290 -0.69 27.68 -6.94
C SER A 290 -0.68 26.88 -8.24
N SER A 291 -0.01 25.73 -8.27
CA SER A 291 -0.03 24.84 -9.43
C SER A 291 0.21 23.39 -9.00
N PHE A 292 -0.06 22.46 -9.91
CA PHE A 292 0.18 21.04 -9.73
C PHE A 292 1.08 20.53 -10.85
N ASN A 293 2.19 19.89 -10.47
CA ASN A 293 3.15 19.32 -11.38
C ASN A 293 2.99 17.81 -11.46
N VAL A 294 3.06 17.28 -12.68
CA VAL A 294 2.99 15.85 -12.98
C VAL A 294 4.26 15.45 -13.72
N TYR A 295 5.02 14.53 -13.14
CA TYR A 295 6.30 14.07 -13.64
C TYR A 295 6.18 12.67 -14.23
N SER A 296 6.78 12.48 -15.40
CA SER A 296 6.96 11.17 -16.03
C SER A 296 8.40 11.02 -16.50
N LYS A 297 8.83 9.80 -16.83
CA LYS A 297 10.18 9.54 -17.39
C LYS A 297 10.49 10.34 -18.67
N LYS A 298 9.49 10.88 -19.38
CA LYS A 298 9.65 11.54 -20.69
C LYS A 298 9.29 13.02 -20.71
N GLN A 299 8.37 13.45 -19.86
CA GLN A 299 7.85 14.82 -19.81
C GLN A 299 7.41 15.18 -18.40
N TRP A 300 7.39 16.49 -18.12
CA TRP A 300 6.69 17.03 -16.97
C TRP A 300 5.69 18.10 -17.41
N VAL A 301 4.54 18.09 -16.74
CA VAL A 301 3.38 18.93 -17.04
C VAL A 301 3.04 19.72 -15.79
N SER A 302 2.65 20.99 -15.97
CA SER A 302 2.17 21.86 -14.89
C SER A 302 0.84 22.47 -15.28
N PHE A 303 -0.11 22.50 -14.36
CA PHE A 303 -1.46 23.06 -14.54
C PHE A 303 -2.03 23.59 -13.22
N HIS A 304 -3.16 24.29 -13.27
CA HIS A 304 -3.81 24.86 -12.09
C HIS A 304 -5.06 24.05 -11.74
N PRO A 305 -5.03 23.21 -10.69
CA PRO A 305 -6.19 22.39 -10.33
C PRO A 305 -7.33 23.28 -9.83
N ARG A 306 -8.57 22.88 -10.15
CA ARG A 306 -9.77 23.56 -9.65
C ARG A 306 -9.83 23.48 -8.12
N GLN A 307 -10.32 24.54 -7.47
CA GLN A 307 -10.62 24.50 -6.04
C GLN A 307 -11.65 23.40 -5.72
N ASN A 308 -11.51 22.74 -4.57
CA ASN A 308 -12.39 21.64 -4.13
C ASN A 308 -12.47 20.50 -5.17
N SER A 309 -11.33 20.20 -5.79
CA SER A 309 -11.17 19.04 -6.66
C SER A 309 -10.08 18.12 -6.14
N ILE A 310 -10.06 16.89 -6.66
CA ILE A 310 -9.03 15.90 -6.36
C ILE A 310 -8.29 15.62 -7.66
N VAL A 311 -6.97 15.79 -7.67
CA VAL A 311 -6.16 15.37 -8.83
C VAL A 311 -5.86 13.89 -8.66
N PHE A 312 -6.19 13.08 -9.66
CA PHE A 312 -5.82 11.67 -9.69
C PHE A 312 -4.62 11.46 -10.61
N THR A 313 -3.63 10.69 -10.14
CA THR A 313 -2.52 10.19 -10.96
C THR A 313 -2.56 8.67 -11.07
N VAL A 314 -2.10 8.15 -12.21
CA VAL A 314 -2.00 6.72 -12.48
C VAL A 314 -0.73 6.16 -11.84
N GLY A 315 -0.89 5.07 -11.09
CA GLY A 315 0.20 4.34 -10.48
C GLY A 315 0.85 3.30 -11.41
N ASP A 316 1.93 2.71 -10.95
CA ASP A 316 2.70 1.68 -11.64
C ASP A 316 1.90 0.39 -11.86
N MET A 317 1.14 -0.07 -10.86
CA MET A 317 0.33 -1.27 -10.95
C MET A 317 -0.76 -1.14 -12.02
N LEU A 318 -1.40 0.02 -12.16
CA LEU A 318 -2.38 0.25 -13.20
C LEU A 318 -1.72 0.36 -14.59
N GLN A 319 -0.53 0.95 -14.69
CA GLN A 319 0.25 0.92 -15.94
C GLN A 319 0.56 -0.52 -16.35
N ALA A 320 1.08 -1.35 -15.44
CA ALA A 320 1.39 -2.76 -15.70
C ALA A 320 0.13 -3.55 -16.10
N ARG A 321 -0.93 -3.48 -15.29
CA ARG A 321 -2.20 -4.19 -15.49
C ARG A 321 -2.94 -3.81 -16.78
N SER A 322 -2.74 -2.58 -17.25
CA SER A 322 -3.30 -2.08 -18.52
C SER A 322 -2.44 -2.38 -19.75
N GLY A 323 -1.29 -3.04 -19.57
CA GLY A 323 -0.34 -3.33 -20.65
C GLY A 323 0.36 -2.07 -21.18
N GLY A 324 0.56 -1.07 -20.31
CA GLY A 324 1.20 0.21 -20.66
C GLY A 324 0.27 1.22 -21.33
N ARG A 325 -1.06 0.98 -21.34
CA ARG A 325 -2.04 1.91 -21.92
C ARG A 325 -2.10 3.21 -21.15
N TYR A 326 -2.17 3.13 -19.83
CA TYR A 326 -2.16 4.29 -18.94
C TYR A 326 -0.74 4.56 -18.46
N LYS A 327 -0.35 5.83 -18.37
CA LYS A 327 1.01 6.21 -18.02
C LYS A 327 1.14 6.46 -16.54
N HIS A 328 2.05 5.73 -15.90
CA HIS A 328 2.44 6.03 -14.54
C HIS A 328 3.13 7.40 -14.46
N VAL A 329 2.71 8.20 -13.48
CA VAL A 329 3.24 9.53 -13.21
C VAL A 329 3.21 9.85 -11.73
N ILE A 330 4.07 10.78 -11.31
CA ILE A 330 4.16 11.28 -9.94
C ILE A 330 3.63 12.72 -9.91
N GLY A 331 2.70 12.99 -8.99
CA GLY A 331 2.09 14.32 -8.82
C GLY A 331 2.68 15.07 -7.63
N ARG A 332 2.79 16.41 -7.74
CA ARG A 332 3.25 17.28 -6.64
C ARG A 332 2.54 18.63 -6.69
N ALA A 333 2.01 19.06 -5.55
CA ALA A 333 1.50 20.41 -5.37
C ALA A 333 2.66 21.42 -5.25
N VAL A 334 2.48 22.60 -5.84
CA VAL A 334 3.45 23.70 -5.79
C VAL A 334 2.77 24.92 -5.19
N PHE A 335 3.39 25.49 -4.15
CA PHE A 335 2.89 26.66 -3.43
C PHE A 335 3.76 27.89 -3.74
N GLN A 336 3.14 29.07 -3.84
CA GLN A 336 3.84 30.35 -3.93
C GLN A 336 4.25 30.85 -2.53
N GLU A 337 5.08 31.90 -2.47
CA GLU A 337 5.62 32.44 -1.20
C GLU A 337 4.53 32.81 -0.18
N GLU A 338 3.42 33.37 -0.67
CA GLU A 338 2.25 33.75 0.14
C GLU A 338 1.49 32.55 0.72
N GLN A 339 1.78 31.34 0.22
CA GLN A 339 1.15 30.07 0.58
C GLN A 339 2.12 29.12 1.30
N LEU A 340 3.31 29.60 1.69
CA LEU A 340 4.28 28.79 2.44
C LEU A 340 3.70 28.36 3.79
N GLY A 341 3.97 27.11 4.17
CA GLY A 341 3.39 26.44 5.33
C GLY A 341 2.11 25.64 5.03
N CYS A 342 1.57 25.73 3.81
CA CYS A 342 0.46 24.86 3.39
C CYS A 342 0.91 23.40 3.30
N ILE A 343 -0.04 22.51 3.57
CA ILE A 343 0.15 21.06 3.52
C ILE A 343 -0.62 20.50 2.33
N SER A 344 0.04 19.67 1.55
CA SER A 344 -0.61 18.82 0.56
C SER A 344 -0.57 17.37 1.01
N MET A 345 -1.51 16.59 0.48
CA MET A 345 -1.66 15.18 0.82
C MET A 345 -1.83 14.34 -0.43
N ALA A 346 -1.19 13.17 -0.46
CA ALA A 346 -1.29 12.22 -1.56
C ALA A 346 -1.61 10.83 -1.01
N ILE A 347 -2.80 10.32 -1.34
CA ILE A 347 -3.32 9.05 -0.83
C ILE A 347 -3.17 8.00 -1.92
N LEU A 348 -2.47 6.91 -1.61
CA LEU A 348 -2.30 5.79 -2.53
C LEU A 348 -3.50 4.84 -2.42
N TYR A 349 -3.95 4.35 -3.57
CA TYR A 349 -5.01 3.36 -3.67
C TYR A 349 -4.56 2.18 -4.52
N SER A 350 -4.63 0.99 -3.93
CA SER A 350 -4.65 -0.28 -4.62
C SER A 350 -5.80 -1.13 -4.09
N PRO A 351 -6.58 -1.80 -4.95
CA PRO A 351 -7.47 -2.85 -4.49
C PRO A 351 -6.61 -3.95 -3.85
N LEU A 352 -6.99 -4.39 -2.65
CA LEU A 352 -6.41 -5.59 -2.06
C LEU A 352 -6.65 -6.78 -3.00
N PRO A 353 -5.71 -7.73 -3.09
CA PRO A 353 -5.97 -9.03 -3.69
C PRO A 353 -7.28 -9.62 -3.17
N ASP A 354 -7.99 -10.32 -4.04
CA ASP A 354 -9.33 -10.82 -3.78
C ASP A 354 -9.40 -11.65 -2.47
N GLU A 355 -8.45 -12.56 -2.23
CA GLU A 355 -8.38 -13.35 -0.99
C GLU A 355 -8.16 -12.50 0.28
N GLU A 356 -7.41 -11.40 0.17
CA GLU A 356 -7.14 -10.49 1.29
C GLU A 356 -8.33 -9.58 1.63
N GLN A 357 -9.18 -9.24 0.65
CA GLN A 357 -10.41 -8.46 0.92
C GLN A 357 -11.35 -9.19 1.87
N LEU A 358 -11.47 -10.51 1.72
CA LEU A 358 -12.30 -11.34 2.59
C LEU A 358 -11.63 -11.55 3.95
N HIS A 359 -10.32 -11.77 3.97
CA HIS A 359 -9.53 -11.96 5.19
C HIS A 359 -9.47 -10.72 6.09
N CYS A 360 -9.40 -9.53 5.50
CA CYS A 360 -9.37 -8.25 6.20
C CYS A 360 -10.76 -7.71 6.53
N LEU A 361 -11.83 -8.40 6.12
CA LEU A 361 -13.20 -8.00 6.43
C LEU A 361 -13.41 -7.96 7.95
N ARG A 362 -14.04 -6.90 8.45
CA ARG A 362 -14.37 -6.70 9.87
C ARG A 362 -15.82 -6.25 10.00
N LYS A 363 -16.55 -6.76 11.00
CA LYS A 363 -17.93 -6.34 11.25
C LYS A 363 -17.98 -4.88 11.71
N GLY A 364 -17.07 -4.50 12.62
CA GLY A 364 -17.15 -3.22 13.32
C GLY A 364 -18.56 -2.96 13.86
N ASP A 365 -19.06 -1.74 13.67
CA ASP A 365 -20.39 -1.30 14.11
C ASP A 365 -21.51 -1.60 13.10
N SER A 366 -21.20 -2.25 11.97
CA SER A 366 -22.21 -2.59 10.97
C SER A 366 -23.22 -3.63 11.46
N THR A 367 -24.42 -3.64 10.88
CA THR A 367 -25.40 -4.70 11.14
C THR A 367 -24.90 -6.03 10.58
N MET A 368 -25.31 -7.15 11.19
CA MET A 368 -24.94 -8.49 10.69
C MET A 368 -25.34 -8.68 9.23
N GLN A 369 -26.50 -8.15 8.82
CA GLN A 369 -26.96 -8.23 7.43
C GLN A 369 -26.02 -7.47 6.48
N SER A 370 -25.68 -6.21 6.81
CA SER A 370 -24.77 -5.42 5.98
C SER A 370 -23.39 -6.04 5.86
N TYR A 371 -22.91 -6.67 6.94
CA TYR A 371 -21.64 -7.38 6.94
C TYR A 371 -21.66 -8.62 6.04
N ILE A 372 -22.71 -9.43 6.14
CA ILE A 372 -22.90 -10.62 5.30
C ILE A 372 -23.08 -10.23 3.83
N ASP A 373 -23.88 -9.20 3.54
CA ASP A 373 -24.09 -8.72 2.18
C ASP A 373 -22.78 -8.24 1.56
N LEU A 374 -21.91 -7.59 2.35
CA LEU A 374 -20.58 -7.18 1.92
C LEU A 374 -19.68 -8.40 1.65
N ALA A 375 -19.66 -9.39 2.55
CA ALA A 375 -18.91 -10.64 2.35
C ALA A 375 -19.37 -11.38 1.09
N LEU A 376 -20.68 -11.50 0.87
CA LEU A 376 -21.26 -12.14 -0.31
C LEU A 376 -20.95 -11.37 -1.59
N LYS A 377 -20.99 -10.03 -1.55
CA LYS A 377 -20.60 -9.19 -2.68
C LYS A 377 -19.13 -9.41 -3.06
N ILE A 378 -18.26 -9.51 -2.05
CA ILE A 378 -16.83 -9.80 -2.20
C ILE A 378 -16.66 -11.19 -2.86
N VAL A 379 -17.24 -12.25 -2.29
CA VAL A 379 -17.21 -13.63 -2.83
C VAL A 379 -17.77 -13.71 -4.26
N THR A 380 -18.91 -13.07 -4.53
CA THR A 380 -19.54 -13.06 -5.85
C THR A 380 -18.67 -12.38 -6.90
N SER A 381 -17.93 -11.33 -6.50
CA SER A 381 -16.98 -10.68 -7.40
C SER A 381 -15.81 -11.58 -7.78
N PHE A 382 -15.44 -12.55 -6.93
CA PHE A 382 -14.36 -13.51 -7.16
C PHE A 382 -14.75 -14.62 -8.11
N ALA A 383 -15.95 -15.18 -7.96
CA ALA A 383 -16.47 -16.27 -8.79
C ALA A 383 -16.55 -15.89 -10.29
N LEU A 384 -16.55 -14.59 -10.61
CA LEU A 384 -16.53 -14.08 -11.99
C LEU A 384 -15.11 -13.91 -12.56
N ALA A 385 -14.07 -13.97 -11.72
CA ALA A 385 -12.68 -13.65 -12.09
C ALA A 385 -11.69 -14.82 -11.95
N ARG A 386 -11.97 -15.80 -11.07
CA ARG A 386 -11.10 -16.94 -10.72
C ARG A 386 -11.90 -18.20 -10.38
N GLU A 387 -11.21 -19.28 -9.97
CA GLU A 387 -11.84 -20.47 -9.36
C GLU A 387 -12.62 -20.10 -8.09
N PRO A 388 -13.77 -20.75 -7.82
CA PRO A 388 -14.59 -20.46 -6.66
C PRO A 388 -13.84 -20.78 -5.36
N VAL A 389 -13.82 -19.81 -4.43
CA VAL A 389 -13.26 -19.99 -3.08
C VAL A 389 -14.07 -21.07 -2.35
N PRO A 390 -13.43 -22.07 -1.69
CA PRO A 390 -14.13 -23.07 -0.90
C PRO A 390 -15.05 -22.46 0.16
N GLU A 391 -16.24 -23.03 0.35
CA GLU A 391 -17.24 -22.51 1.30
C GLU A 391 -16.71 -22.44 2.74
N GLN A 392 -15.88 -23.39 3.14
CA GLN A 392 -15.28 -23.42 4.48
C GLN A 392 -14.37 -22.21 4.72
N ASP A 393 -13.55 -21.85 3.73
CA ASP A 393 -12.64 -20.70 3.82
C ASP A 393 -13.41 -19.38 3.86
N ILE A 394 -14.53 -19.29 3.13
CA ILE A 394 -15.42 -18.15 3.22
C ILE A 394 -15.95 -17.99 4.64
N ILE A 395 -16.46 -19.08 5.24
CA ILE A 395 -17.00 -19.05 6.60
C ILE A 395 -15.91 -18.66 7.61
N LEU A 396 -14.70 -19.22 7.50
CA LEU A 396 -13.60 -18.92 8.40
C LEU A 396 -13.18 -17.44 8.34
N ASN A 397 -13.09 -16.86 7.14
CA ASN A 397 -12.77 -15.44 6.97
C ASN A 397 -13.89 -14.52 7.50
N VAL A 398 -15.16 -14.88 7.26
CA VAL A 398 -16.32 -14.15 7.79
C VAL A 398 -16.32 -14.17 9.32
N LEU A 399 -16.03 -15.32 9.94
CA LEU A 399 -15.93 -15.45 11.41
C LEU A 399 -14.75 -14.67 11.98
N ARG A 400 -13.61 -14.63 11.27
CA ARG A 400 -12.42 -13.87 11.69
C ARG A 400 -12.75 -12.39 11.91
N GLY A 401 -13.62 -11.81 11.08
CA GLY A 401 -14.04 -10.42 11.19
C GLY A 401 -15.01 -10.10 12.32
N PHE A 402 -15.50 -11.09 13.09
CA PHE A 402 -16.42 -10.84 14.20
C PHE A 402 -15.72 -10.30 15.45
N PRO A 403 -16.37 -9.36 16.17
CA PRO A 403 -15.87 -8.83 17.45
C PRO A 403 -15.64 -9.92 18.51
N SER A 404 -14.94 -9.55 19.58
CA SER A 404 -14.59 -10.46 20.69
C SER A 404 -15.82 -11.00 21.42
N GLU A 405 -16.94 -10.27 21.44
CA GLU A 405 -18.21 -10.72 22.05
C GLU A 405 -18.76 -12.02 21.44
N TYR A 406 -18.39 -12.35 20.19
CA TYR A 406 -18.78 -13.59 19.52
C TYR A 406 -17.78 -14.74 19.73
N ALA A 407 -16.82 -14.64 20.66
CA ALA A 407 -15.76 -15.64 20.83
C ALA A 407 -16.29 -17.08 21.00
N SER A 408 -17.29 -17.29 21.86
CA SER A 408 -17.89 -18.62 22.07
C SER A 408 -18.57 -19.16 20.81
N PHE A 409 -19.24 -18.28 20.05
CA PHE A 409 -19.85 -18.64 18.77
C PHE A 409 -18.78 -19.01 17.73
N LYS A 410 -17.73 -18.17 17.59
CA LYS A 410 -16.58 -18.45 16.71
C LYS A 410 -15.96 -19.80 17.01
N GLN A 411 -15.74 -20.11 18.30
CA GLN A 411 -15.12 -21.36 18.71
C GLN A 411 -16.01 -22.57 18.39
N ASN A 412 -17.32 -22.48 18.63
CA ASN A 412 -18.27 -23.55 18.32
C ASN A 412 -18.27 -23.86 16.81
N ILE A 413 -18.34 -22.82 15.97
CA ILE A 413 -18.34 -23.02 14.51
C ILE A 413 -16.98 -23.58 14.04
N HIS A 414 -15.85 -23.11 14.57
CA HIS A 414 -14.54 -23.69 14.24
C HIS A 414 -14.46 -25.19 14.57
N ILE A 415 -14.96 -25.60 15.74
CA ILE A 415 -14.98 -27.01 16.13
C ILE A 415 -15.86 -27.82 15.18
N ASN A 416 -17.02 -27.29 14.80
CA ASN A 416 -17.92 -27.98 13.86
C ASN A 416 -17.30 -28.11 12.47
N ILE A 417 -16.67 -27.05 11.94
CA ILE A 417 -15.96 -27.09 10.65
C ILE A 417 -14.82 -28.10 10.71
N ALA A 418 -14.01 -28.09 11.77
CA ALA A 418 -12.93 -29.05 11.93
C ALA A 418 -13.45 -30.50 11.99
N GLN A 419 -14.53 -30.76 12.72
CA GLN A 419 -15.15 -32.08 12.79
C GLN A 419 -15.71 -32.53 11.43
N LEU A 420 -16.28 -31.60 10.67
CA LEU A 420 -16.78 -31.84 9.33
C LEU A 420 -15.64 -32.22 8.37
N MET A 421 -14.54 -31.46 8.38
CA MET A 421 -13.34 -31.77 7.60
C MET A 421 -12.75 -33.14 7.97
N ILE A 422 -12.67 -33.47 9.26
CA ILE A 422 -12.21 -34.78 9.73
C ILE A 422 -13.11 -35.90 9.20
N ASN A 423 -14.43 -35.73 9.25
CA ASN A 423 -15.37 -36.75 8.78
C ASN A 423 -15.30 -36.94 7.26
N GLN A 424 -15.13 -35.85 6.49
CA GLN A 424 -14.90 -35.92 5.04
C GLN A 424 -13.61 -36.68 4.71
N GLU A 425 -12.52 -36.38 5.42
CA GLU A 425 -11.24 -37.08 5.24
C GLU A 425 -11.36 -38.56 5.61
N GLN A 426 -12.04 -38.90 6.70
CA GLN A 426 -12.31 -40.28 7.10
C GLN A 426 -13.10 -41.04 6.03
N LEU A 427 -14.08 -40.40 5.38
CA LEU A 427 -14.81 -41.01 4.28
C LEU A 427 -13.88 -41.28 3.09
N HIS A 428 -13.05 -40.30 2.72
CA HIS A 428 -12.11 -40.42 1.61
C HIS A 428 -11.02 -41.48 1.84
N CYS A 429 -10.66 -41.70 3.11
CA CYS A 429 -9.64 -42.64 3.56
C CYS A 429 -10.19 -44.00 4.01
N VAL A 430 -11.50 -44.25 3.88
CA VAL A 430 -12.10 -45.52 4.30
C VAL A 430 -11.47 -46.68 3.51
N ARG A 431 -11.04 -47.75 4.19
CA ARG A 431 -10.42 -48.93 3.55
C ARG A 431 -11.12 -50.21 4.01
N LYS A 432 -11.25 -51.17 3.08
CA LYS A 432 -11.83 -52.49 3.40
C LYS A 432 -10.92 -53.30 4.32
N GLY A 433 -9.60 -53.27 4.07
CA GLY A 433 -8.64 -54.13 4.78
C GLY A 433 -9.06 -55.61 4.74
N ASP A 434 -8.96 -56.27 5.90
CA ASP A 434 -9.34 -57.67 6.11
C ASP A 434 -10.81 -57.86 6.50
N SER A 435 -11.58 -56.78 6.67
CA SER A 435 -13.01 -56.85 6.99
C SER A 435 -13.82 -57.43 5.84
N THR A 436 -14.94 -58.06 6.15
CA THR A 436 -15.93 -58.43 5.11
C THR A 436 -16.60 -57.18 4.54
N MET A 437 -17.27 -57.32 3.40
CA MET A 437 -17.84 -56.20 2.64
C MET A 437 -18.96 -55.49 3.41
N GLN A 438 -19.76 -56.22 4.19
CA GLN A 438 -20.84 -55.64 4.99
C GLN A 438 -20.32 -54.69 6.10
N PRO A 439 -19.43 -55.10 7.04
CA PRO A 439 -18.82 -54.19 8.01
C PRO A 439 -18.07 -53.02 7.38
N TYR A 440 -17.49 -53.22 6.19
CA TYR A 440 -16.82 -52.14 5.45
C TYR A 440 -17.81 -51.08 4.97
N ILE A 441 -18.92 -51.50 4.35
CA ILE A 441 -20.00 -50.61 3.91
C ILE A 441 -20.65 -49.91 5.12
N ASP A 442 -20.88 -50.64 6.21
CA ASP A 442 -21.46 -50.08 7.45
C ASP A 442 -20.55 -48.99 8.06
N SER A 443 -19.23 -49.17 8.00
CA SER A 443 -18.26 -48.16 8.43
C SER A 443 -18.36 -46.86 7.63
N ALA A 444 -18.45 -46.97 6.29
CA ALA A 444 -18.65 -45.81 5.41
C ALA A 444 -20.00 -45.13 5.69
N LEU A 445 -21.09 -45.89 5.83
CA LEU A 445 -22.42 -45.36 6.16
C LEU A 445 -22.47 -44.67 7.52
N LYS A 446 -21.72 -45.15 8.52
CA LYS A 446 -21.60 -44.49 9.82
C LYS A 446 -20.95 -43.10 9.71
N ILE A 447 -19.96 -42.94 8.84
CA ILE A 447 -19.33 -41.65 8.56
C ILE A 447 -20.31 -40.73 7.82
N VAL A 448 -21.00 -41.24 6.79
CA VAL A 448 -22.03 -40.49 6.04
C VAL A 448 -23.18 -40.03 6.95
N THR A 449 -23.60 -40.88 7.88
CA THR A 449 -24.63 -40.53 8.87
C THR A 449 -24.14 -39.40 9.78
N SER A 450 -22.88 -39.45 10.22
CA SER A 450 -22.26 -38.38 11.00
C SER A 450 -22.18 -37.05 10.24
N LEU A 451 -21.87 -37.08 8.94
CA LEU A 451 -21.88 -35.91 8.04
C LEU A 451 -23.29 -35.35 7.85
N SER A 452 -24.28 -36.22 7.65
CA SER A 452 -25.69 -35.84 7.50
C SER A 452 -26.24 -35.15 8.76
N LEU A 453 -25.84 -35.63 9.94
CA LEU A 453 -26.18 -34.99 11.23
C LEU A 453 -25.55 -33.59 11.37
N ALA A 454 -24.41 -33.35 10.73
CA ALA A 454 -23.76 -32.04 10.65
C ALA A 454 -24.37 -31.11 9.57
N ARG A 455 -25.51 -31.50 8.97
CA ARG A 455 -26.21 -30.80 7.87
C ARG A 455 -25.43 -30.72 6.56
N GLU A 456 -24.49 -31.63 6.35
CA GLU A 456 -23.81 -31.77 5.08
C GLU A 456 -24.41 -32.94 4.28
N THR A 457 -24.91 -32.65 3.08
CA THR A 457 -25.42 -33.66 2.16
C THR A 457 -24.28 -34.14 1.26
N VAL A 458 -23.77 -35.34 1.52
CA VAL A 458 -22.77 -35.97 0.65
C VAL A 458 -23.46 -36.56 -0.58
N PRO A 459 -23.08 -36.18 -1.81
CA PRO A 459 -23.62 -36.78 -3.03
C PRO A 459 -23.41 -38.30 -3.03
N GLU A 460 -24.40 -39.07 -3.48
CA GLU A 460 -24.29 -40.54 -3.50
C GLU A 460 -23.09 -41.01 -4.32
N GLN A 461 -22.74 -40.29 -5.38
CA GLN A 461 -21.59 -40.57 -6.23
C GLN A 461 -20.28 -40.47 -5.45
N ASP A 462 -20.13 -39.49 -4.56
CA ASP A 462 -18.91 -39.31 -3.75
C ASP A 462 -18.77 -40.40 -2.70
N ILE A 463 -19.90 -40.88 -2.15
CA ILE A 463 -19.93 -42.04 -1.27
C ILE A 463 -19.46 -43.28 -2.05
N ILE A 464 -20.00 -43.51 -3.25
CA ILE A 464 -19.60 -44.63 -4.12
C ILE A 464 -18.11 -44.54 -4.45
N ILE A 465 -17.60 -43.39 -4.88
CA ILE A 465 -16.17 -43.19 -5.22
C ILE A 465 -15.28 -43.48 -4.02
N SER A 466 -15.66 -42.97 -2.84
CA SER A 466 -14.88 -43.16 -1.61
C SER A 466 -14.81 -44.63 -1.21
N VAL A 467 -15.93 -45.35 -1.30
CA VAL A 467 -15.99 -46.81 -1.06
C VAL A 467 -15.22 -47.59 -2.14
N LEU A 468 -15.29 -47.23 -3.42
CA LEU A 468 -14.50 -47.90 -4.45
C LEU A 468 -12.99 -47.69 -4.27
N ARG A 469 -12.58 -46.50 -3.83
CA ARG A 469 -11.18 -46.17 -3.58
C ARG A 469 -10.58 -47.09 -2.51
N GLY A 470 -11.31 -47.36 -1.44
CA GLY A 470 -10.88 -48.19 -0.32
C GLY A 470 -10.78 -49.70 -0.56
N LEU A 471 -11.25 -50.18 -1.72
CA LEU A 471 -11.18 -51.61 -2.08
C LEU A 471 -9.76 -52.05 -2.50
N PRO A 472 -9.35 -53.30 -2.23
CA PRO A 472 -8.08 -53.84 -2.71
C PRO A 472 -7.99 -53.92 -4.25
N SER A 473 -6.77 -54.05 -4.78
CA SER A 473 -6.49 -54.13 -6.23
C SER A 473 -7.20 -55.28 -6.95
N LYS A 474 -7.54 -56.37 -6.25
CA LYS A 474 -8.29 -57.51 -6.80
C LYS A 474 -9.69 -57.14 -7.34
N TYR A 475 -10.22 -55.97 -6.94
CA TYR A 475 -11.49 -55.45 -7.44
C TYR A 475 -11.34 -54.46 -8.60
N ALA A 476 -10.15 -54.29 -9.20
CA ALA A 476 -9.89 -53.28 -10.23
C ALA A 476 -10.89 -53.30 -11.41
N SER A 477 -11.21 -54.48 -11.94
CA SER A 477 -12.18 -54.64 -13.04
C SER A 477 -13.59 -54.19 -12.64
N PHE A 478 -13.96 -54.42 -11.38
CA PHE A 478 -15.24 -54.00 -10.81
C PHE A 478 -15.28 -52.49 -10.57
N LYS A 479 -14.20 -51.90 -10.04
CA LYS A 479 -14.06 -50.44 -9.89
C LYS A 479 -14.25 -49.73 -11.24
N LEU A 480 -13.62 -50.24 -12.30
CA LEU A 480 -13.70 -49.65 -13.64
C LEU A 480 -15.13 -49.70 -14.21
N ASN A 481 -15.86 -50.78 -13.98
CA ASN A 481 -17.25 -50.94 -14.42
C ASN A 481 -18.20 -49.97 -13.68
N ILE A 482 -18.04 -49.81 -12.37
CA ILE A 482 -18.86 -48.84 -11.64
C ILE A 482 -18.50 -47.40 -12.03
N HIS A 483 -17.21 -47.08 -12.17
CA HIS A 483 -16.80 -45.73 -12.60
C HIS A 483 -17.37 -45.32 -13.96
N THR A 484 -17.51 -46.25 -14.90
CA THR A 484 -18.07 -45.97 -16.24
C THR A 484 -19.57 -45.70 -16.22
N ASN A 485 -20.30 -46.14 -15.19
CA ASN A 485 -21.76 -45.96 -15.08
C ASN A 485 -22.19 -45.05 -13.92
N ILE A 486 -21.24 -44.44 -13.20
CA ILE A 486 -21.46 -43.85 -11.87
C ILE A 486 -22.53 -42.75 -11.84
N ALA A 487 -22.75 -42.03 -12.94
CA ALA A 487 -23.72 -40.95 -13.04
C ALA A 487 -25.19 -41.40 -12.84
N GLN A 488 -25.50 -42.68 -13.08
CA GLN A 488 -26.85 -43.24 -12.99
C GLN A 488 -27.03 -44.20 -11.80
N LEU A 489 -25.99 -44.36 -10.98
CA LEU A 489 -25.93 -45.37 -9.94
C LEU A 489 -26.28 -44.78 -8.58
N MET A 490 -27.21 -45.44 -7.90
CA MET A 490 -27.53 -45.15 -6.51
C MET A 490 -26.64 -45.98 -5.58
N PHE A 491 -26.33 -45.45 -4.40
CA PHE A 491 -25.43 -46.12 -3.45
C PHE A 491 -25.97 -47.50 -3.03
N ASN A 492 -27.28 -47.66 -2.92
CA ASN A 492 -27.93 -48.94 -2.59
C ASN A 492 -27.74 -50.02 -3.68
N GLN A 493 -27.66 -49.64 -4.94
CA GLN A 493 -27.40 -50.54 -6.06
C GLN A 493 -25.93 -50.95 -6.06
N ALA A 494 -25.02 -49.99 -5.87
CA ALA A 494 -23.60 -50.23 -5.76
C ALA A 494 -23.25 -51.14 -4.56
N SER A 495 -23.87 -50.92 -3.40
CA SER A 495 -23.67 -51.74 -2.21
C SER A 495 -24.20 -53.16 -2.39
N SER A 496 -25.36 -53.34 -3.02
CA SER A 496 -25.89 -54.67 -3.37
C SER A 496 -24.92 -55.45 -4.28
N TRP A 497 -24.34 -54.79 -5.30
CA TRP A 497 -23.36 -55.41 -6.18
C TRP A 497 -22.06 -55.77 -5.45
N LEU A 498 -21.58 -54.90 -4.55
CA LEU A 498 -20.42 -55.15 -3.72
C LEU A 498 -20.61 -56.39 -2.84
N LEU A 499 -21.77 -56.52 -2.20
CA LEU A 499 -22.12 -57.68 -1.36
C LEU A 499 -22.23 -58.98 -2.17
N SER A 500 -22.64 -58.91 -3.43
CA SER A 500 -22.69 -60.08 -4.33
C SER A 500 -21.34 -60.55 -4.88
N LYS A 501 -20.28 -59.73 -4.71
CA LYS A 501 -18.93 -59.96 -5.24
C LYS A 501 -17.93 -60.47 -4.20
N GLU A 502 -18.31 -60.44 -2.93
CA GLU A 502 -17.62 -61.13 -1.85
C GLU A 502 -17.95 -62.63 -1.88
#